data_AF-A0A183T8K8-F1
#
_entry.id   AF-A0A183T8K8-F1
#
_cell.length_a   1.000
_cell.length_b   1.000
_cell.length_c   1.000
_cell.angle_alpha   90.00
_cell.angle_beta   90.00
_cell.angle_gamma   90.00
#
_symmetry.space_group_name_H-M   'P 1'
#
loop_
_entity.id
_entity.type
_entity.pdbx_description
1 polymer ?
#
loop_
_entity_poly.entity_id
_entity_poly.type
_entity_poly.pdbx_seq_one_letter_code
_entity_poly.pdbx_strand_id
1 'polypeptide(L)'
;MTHQSPLASSSKLLLLRVGVTAYWRQFLTRFLHDCPRLLTHPEITPEEVEEAVSIKRMDSGLLSLQLVDISLLGVFVHGQPSVRSAIRRLLKMRSASVSQLITVAQDYADNLGDTKDSMTHEKSRVLNLIRGANEHLA
;
A
#
# COMPACT_ATOMS: atom_id res chain seq x y z
N MET A 1 -8.10 13.07 25.19
CA MET A 1 -7.00 12.87 24.23
C MET A 1 -7.44 11.78 23.27
N THR A 2 -7.93 12.17 22.09
CA THR A 2 -8.43 11.25 21.07
C THR A 2 -7.24 10.51 20.45
N HIS A 3 -7.08 9.22 20.80
CA HIS A 3 -6.15 8.33 20.13
C HIS A 3 -6.66 8.12 18.70
N GLN A 4 -6.03 8.82 17.76
CA GLN A 4 -6.25 8.60 16.34
C GLN A 4 -5.44 7.35 15.98
N SER A 5 -6.13 6.21 15.82
CA SER A 5 -5.49 4.93 15.48
C SER A 5 -4.73 5.04 14.16
N PRO A 6 -3.48 4.57 14.07
CA PRO A 6 -2.65 4.69 12.86
C PRO A 6 -3.28 4.04 11.62
N LEU A 7 -4.12 3.00 11.77
CA LEU A 7 -4.82 2.34 10.67
C LEU A 7 -5.96 3.15 10.02
N ALA A 8 -6.56 4.10 10.74
CA ALA A 8 -7.53 5.03 10.15
C ALA A 8 -6.88 5.99 9.14
N SER A 9 -5.57 6.24 9.29
CA SER A 9 -4.76 7.04 8.37
C SER A 9 -4.47 6.26 7.08
N SER A 10 -4.12 4.97 7.18
CA SER A 10 -3.91 4.07 6.04
C SER A 10 -5.20 3.79 5.24
N SER A 11 -6.35 3.77 5.92
CA SER A 11 -7.67 3.59 5.30
C SER A 11 -8.08 4.75 4.39
N LYS A 12 -7.71 5.99 4.74
CA LYS A 12 -7.95 7.18 3.89
C LYS A 12 -7.03 7.22 2.66
N LEU A 13 -5.83 6.67 2.75
CA LEU A 13 -4.88 6.56 1.63
C LEU A 13 -5.26 5.47 0.61
N LEU A 14 -5.91 4.39 1.05
CA LEU A 14 -6.46 3.37 0.14
C LEU A 14 -7.67 3.87 -0.66
N LEU A 15 -8.49 4.75 -0.09
CA LEU A 15 -9.63 5.39 -0.79
C LEU A 15 -9.18 6.34 -1.92
N LEU A 16 -7.92 6.79 -1.90
CA LEU A 16 -7.32 7.65 -2.94
C LEU A 16 -6.67 6.87 -4.10
N ARG A 17 -6.75 5.52 -4.14
CA ARG A 17 -6.28 4.69 -5.27
C ARG A 17 -7.23 4.75 -6.48
N VAL A 18 -7.44 5.95 -7.03
CA VAL A 18 -7.95 6.11 -8.40
C VAL A 18 -6.76 5.87 -9.34
N GLY A 19 -6.48 4.61 -9.69
CA GLY A 19 -5.50 4.43 -10.75
C GLY A 19 -5.06 3.04 -11.19
N VAL A 20 -4.89 2.08 -10.29
CA VAL A 20 -4.23 0.81 -10.68
C VAL A 20 -5.11 -0.40 -10.37
N THR A 21 -5.66 -0.92 -11.47
CA THR A 21 -6.38 -2.18 -11.70
C THR A 21 -7.88 -2.21 -11.38
N ALA A 22 -8.66 -2.63 -12.38
CA ALA A 22 -10.09 -2.94 -12.30
C ALA A 22 -10.42 -3.94 -11.18
N TYR A 23 -9.42 -4.72 -10.73
CA TYR A 23 -9.53 -5.67 -9.64
C TYR A 23 -9.82 -5.00 -8.30
N TRP A 24 -9.15 -3.88 -7.97
CA TRP A 24 -9.45 -3.11 -6.76
C TRP A 24 -10.79 -2.44 -6.81
N ARG A 25 -11.23 -1.96 -7.98
CA ARG A 25 -12.56 -1.35 -8.10
C ARG A 25 -13.64 -2.38 -7.80
N GLN A 26 -13.54 -3.59 -8.36
CA GLN A 26 -14.51 -4.65 -8.09
C GLN A 26 -14.41 -5.19 -6.66
N PHE A 27 -13.20 -5.28 -6.09
CA PHE A 27 -12.97 -5.69 -4.71
C PHE A 27 -13.47 -4.66 -3.69
N LEU A 28 -13.06 -3.37 -3.78
CA LEU A 28 -13.57 -2.29 -2.93
C LEU A 28 -15.08 -2.13 -3.07
N THR A 29 -15.64 -2.28 -4.27
CA THR A 29 -17.10 -2.21 -4.44
C THR A 29 -17.80 -3.37 -3.72
N ARG A 30 -17.26 -4.60 -3.81
CA ARG A 30 -17.83 -5.77 -3.13
C ARG A 30 -17.59 -5.75 -1.63
N PHE A 31 -16.45 -5.22 -1.20
CA PHE A 31 -16.04 -5.06 0.19
C PHE A 31 -16.80 -3.92 0.89
N LEU A 32 -16.93 -2.73 0.28
CA LEU A 32 -17.80 -1.65 0.78
C LEU A 32 -19.28 -2.06 0.81
N HIS A 33 -19.69 -3.01 -0.04
CA HIS A 33 -21.02 -3.58 -0.02
C HIS A 33 -21.21 -4.66 1.08
N ASP A 34 -20.15 -5.39 1.46
CA ASP A 34 -20.20 -6.41 2.50
C ASP A 34 -19.87 -5.86 3.92
N CYS A 35 -19.12 -4.75 4.03
CA CYS A 35 -18.78 -4.09 5.30
C CYS A 35 -20.00 -3.69 6.16
N PRO A 36 -21.11 -3.16 5.62
CA PRO A 36 -22.29 -2.84 6.41
C PRO A 36 -22.88 -4.08 7.13
N ARG A 37 -22.66 -5.29 6.62
CA ARG A 37 -23.19 -6.53 7.22
C ARG A 37 -22.38 -7.02 8.42
N LEU A 38 -21.08 -6.69 8.48
CA LEU A 38 -20.22 -6.99 9.63
C LEU A 38 -20.40 -5.96 10.75
N LEU A 39 -20.59 -4.68 10.40
CA LEU A 39 -20.78 -3.58 11.35
C LEU A 39 -22.19 -3.53 11.97
N THR A 40 -23.15 -4.29 11.44
CA THR A 40 -24.53 -4.36 11.94
C THR A 40 -24.76 -5.50 12.93
N HIS A 41 -23.77 -6.37 13.15
CA HIS A 41 -23.83 -7.38 14.19
C HIS A 41 -23.43 -6.77 15.55
N PRO A 42 -24.35 -6.74 16.54
CA PRO A 42 -24.12 -6.03 17.81
C PRO A 42 -23.04 -6.67 18.71
N GLU A 43 -22.53 -7.85 18.35
CA GLU A 43 -21.51 -8.58 19.13
C GLU A 43 -20.09 -8.45 18.57
N ILE A 44 -19.89 -7.88 17.38
CA ILE A 44 -18.55 -7.77 16.77
C ILE A 44 -17.93 -6.43 17.14
N THR A 45 -16.74 -6.48 17.74
CA THR A 45 -15.97 -5.29 18.08
C THR A 45 -15.35 -4.64 16.84
N PRO A 46 -15.09 -3.32 16.84
CA PRO A 46 -14.38 -2.65 15.74
C PRO A 46 -13.02 -3.29 15.42
N GLU A 47 -12.32 -3.80 16.43
CA GLU A 47 -11.03 -4.47 16.32
C GLU A 47 -11.14 -5.82 15.57
N GLU A 48 -12.17 -6.62 15.88
CA GLU A 48 -12.44 -7.89 15.17
C GLU A 48 -12.84 -7.65 13.71
N VAL A 49 -13.55 -6.55 13.43
CA VAL A 49 -13.81 -6.13 12.05
C VAL A 49 -12.49 -5.79 11.36
N GLU A 50 -11.61 -5.01 11.99
CA GLU A 50 -10.32 -4.63 11.41
C GLU A 50 -9.41 -5.84 11.12
N GLU A 51 -9.39 -6.83 12.02
CA GLU A 51 -8.66 -8.08 11.81
C GLU A 51 -9.24 -8.90 10.65
N ALA A 52 -10.56 -9.10 10.60
CA ALA A 52 -11.22 -9.81 9.52
C ALA A 52 -10.98 -9.14 8.16
N VAL A 53 -10.93 -7.81 8.15
CA VAL A 53 -10.59 -7.01 6.98
C VAL A 53 -9.14 -7.24 6.56
N SER A 54 -8.21 -7.26 7.51
CA SER A 54 -6.78 -7.53 7.25
C SER A 54 -6.58 -8.91 6.63
N ILE A 55 -7.17 -9.95 7.23
CA ILE A 55 -7.11 -11.33 6.74
C ILE A 55 -7.68 -11.42 5.32
N LYS A 56 -8.86 -10.82 5.07
CA LYS A 56 -9.48 -10.85 3.75
C LYS A 56 -8.65 -10.11 2.68
N ARG A 57 -7.92 -9.06 3.08
CA ARG A 57 -6.98 -8.37 2.19
C ARG A 57 -5.76 -9.24 1.88
N MET A 58 -5.23 -9.97 2.87
CA MET A 58 -4.16 -10.93 2.67
C MET A 58 -4.57 -12.03 1.68
N ASP A 59 -5.75 -12.64 1.87
CA ASP A 59 -6.31 -13.67 0.96
C ASP A 59 -6.50 -13.16 -0.47
N SER A 60 -6.77 -11.87 -0.63
CA SER A 60 -6.95 -11.23 -1.94
C SER A 60 -5.64 -10.90 -2.67
N GLY A 61 -4.47 -11.18 -2.07
CA GLY A 61 -3.16 -10.94 -2.67
C GLY A 61 -2.59 -9.54 -2.44
N LEU A 62 -2.97 -8.85 -1.35
CA LEU A 62 -2.45 -7.53 -0.99
C LEU A 62 -0.91 -7.51 -0.96
N LEU A 63 -0.29 -8.51 -0.34
CA LEU A 63 1.17 -8.61 -0.23
C LEU A 63 1.84 -8.71 -1.61
N SER A 64 1.30 -9.54 -2.49
CA SER A 64 1.82 -9.68 -3.86
C SER A 64 1.77 -8.37 -4.63
N LEU A 65 0.73 -7.56 -4.43
CA LEU A 65 0.62 -6.27 -5.08
C LEU A 65 1.59 -5.23 -4.50
N GLN A 66 1.76 -5.18 -3.18
CA GLN A 66 2.76 -4.31 -2.56
C GLN A 66 4.17 -4.63 -3.09
N LEU A 67 4.49 -5.91 -3.27
CA LEU A 67 5.77 -6.33 -3.86
C LEU A 67 5.93 -5.86 -5.31
N VAL A 68 4.85 -5.82 -6.10
CA VAL A 68 4.89 -5.26 -7.47
C VAL A 68 5.16 -3.75 -7.43
N ASP A 69 4.47 -3.01 -6.56
CA ASP A 69 4.67 -1.56 -6.39
C ASP A 69 6.12 -1.25 -5.94
N ILE A 70 6.67 -2.02 -5.01
CA ILE A 70 8.05 -1.92 -4.52
C ILE A 70 9.06 -2.30 -5.62
N SER A 71 8.75 -3.31 -6.44
CA SER A 71 9.59 -3.69 -7.58
C SER A 71 9.64 -2.56 -8.61
N LEU A 72 8.50 -1.94 -8.92
CA LEU A 72 8.43 -0.80 -9.82
C LEU A 72 9.19 0.41 -9.25
N LEU A 73 9.11 0.65 -7.95
CA LEU A 73 9.92 1.66 -7.26
C LEU A 73 11.42 1.34 -7.37
N GLY A 74 11.81 0.07 -7.23
CA GLY A 74 13.18 -0.39 -7.44
C GLY A 74 13.71 -0.11 -8.84
N VAL A 75 12.89 -0.36 -9.88
CA VAL A 75 13.23 -0.02 -11.27
C VAL A 75 13.30 1.49 -11.47
N PHE A 76 12.43 2.25 -10.82
CA PHE A 76 12.46 3.72 -10.88
C PHE A 76 13.76 4.28 -10.28
N VAL A 77 14.20 3.81 -9.11
CA VAL A 77 15.38 4.32 -8.42
C VAL A 77 16.67 4.00 -9.17
N HIS A 78 16.83 2.75 -9.62
CA HIS A 78 18.05 2.28 -10.28
C HIS A 78 18.04 2.47 -11.81
N GLY A 79 16.89 2.84 -12.38
CA GLY A 79 16.71 2.99 -13.81
C GLY A 79 17.43 4.21 -14.38
N GLN A 80 17.93 4.06 -15.61
CA GLN A 80 18.44 5.17 -16.40
C GLN A 80 17.33 6.23 -16.62
N PRO A 81 17.69 7.51 -16.91
CA PRO A 81 16.73 8.61 -17.04
C PRO A 81 15.55 8.32 -18.00
N SER A 82 15.80 7.58 -19.08
CA SER A 82 14.78 7.16 -20.04
C SER A 82 13.73 6.22 -19.41
N VAL A 83 14.18 5.24 -18.62
CA VAL A 83 13.31 4.31 -17.89
C VAL A 83 12.47 5.03 -16.85
N ARG A 84 13.08 5.96 -16.08
CA ARG A 84 12.35 6.80 -15.11
C ARG A 84 11.25 7.62 -15.77
N SER A 85 11.56 8.21 -16.93
CA SER A 85 10.59 8.99 -17.73
C SER A 85 9.44 8.11 -18.23
N ALA A 86 9.74 6.89 -18.68
CA ALA A 86 8.73 5.91 -19.10
C ALA A 86 7.82 5.49 -17.93
N ILE A 87 8.37 5.23 -16.75
CA ILE A 87 7.61 4.89 -15.54
C ILE A 87 6.68 6.04 -15.14
N ARG A 88 7.18 7.28 -15.11
CA ARG A 88 6.34 8.45 -14.81
C ARG A 88 5.16 8.56 -15.79
N ARG A 89 5.41 8.35 -17.09
CA ARG A 89 4.36 8.35 -18.11
C ARG A 89 3.35 7.22 -17.88
N LEU A 90 3.82 6.01 -17.59
CA LEU A 90 2.99 4.85 -17.29
C LEU A 90 2.07 5.12 -16.09
N LEU A 91 2.63 5.63 -15.00
CA LEU A 91 1.88 5.98 -13.80
C LEU A 91 0.84 7.07 -14.11
N LYS A 92 1.24 8.12 -14.85
CA LYS A 92 0.32 9.21 -15.23
C LYS A 92 -0.88 8.72 -16.06
N MET A 93 -0.68 7.80 -17.00
CA MET A 93 -1.78 7.18 -17.78
C MET A 93 -2.76 6.39 -16.90
N ARG A 94 -2.30 6.00 -15.71
CA ARG A 94 -3.07 5.29 -14.70
C ARG A 94 -3.49 6.20 -13.55
N SER A 95 -3.50 7.53 -13.72
CA SER A 95 -3.83 8.48 -12.65
C SER A 95 -3.03 8.27 -11.35
N ALA A 96 -1.80 7.73 -11.48
CA ALA A 96 -0.93 7.41 -10.38
C ALA A 96 0.37 8.23 -10.40
N SER A 97 1.10 8.24 -9.29
CA SER A 97 2.38 8.94 -9.13
C SER A 97 3.43 8.10 -8.42
N VAL A 98 4.70 8.52 -8.54
CA VAL A 98 5.80 7.90 -7.80
C VAL A 98 5.62 8.10 -6.29
N SER A 99 5.07 9.24 -5.86
CA SER A 99 4.77 9.49 -4.44
C SER A 99 3.82 8.45 -3.85
N GLN A 100 2.86 7.95 -4.63
CA GLN A 100 1.99 6.86 -4.17
C GLN A 100 2.75 5.53 -4.02
N LEU A 101 3.72 5.24 -4.89
CA LEU A 101 4.59 4.06 -4.72
C LEU A 101 5.42 4.17 -3.44
N ILE A 102 5.90 5.37 -3.12
CA ILE A 102 6.63 5.64 -1.87
C ILE A 102 5.73 5.39 -0.66
N THR A 103 4.47 5.85 -0.67
CA THR A 103 3.53 5.56 0.42
C THR A 103 3.31 4.06 0.62
N VAL A 104 3.13 3.30 -0.46
CA VAL A 104 2.98 1.84 -0.37
C VAL A 104 4.24 1.17 0.20
N ALA A 105 5.42 1.63 -0.23
CA ALA A 105 6.68 1.12 0.29
C ALA A 105 6.87 1.45 1.78
N GLN A 106 6.43 2.62 2.23
CA GLN A 106 6.44 2.99 3.65
C GLN A 106 5.50 2.10 4.47
N ASP A 107 4.25 1.95 4.02
CA ASP A 107 3.27 1.07 4.67
C ASP A 107 3.79 -0.37 4.75
N TYR A 108 4.45 -0.86 3.69
CA TYR A 108 5.07 -2.19 3.72
C TYR A 108 6.19 -2.26 4.75
N ALA A 109 7.13 -1.30 4.74
CA ALA A 109 8.27 -1.27 5.67
C ALA A 109 7.83 -1.19 7.14
N ASP A 110 6.77 -0.44 7.43
CA ASP A 110 6.19 -0.30 8.77
C ASP A 110 5.57 -1.63 9.26
N ASN A 111 4.98 -2.40 8.35
CA ASN A 111 4.34 -3.69 8.66
C ASN A 111 5.30 -4.88 8.74
N LEU A 112 6.56 -4.74 8.32
CA LEU A 112 7.55 -5.83 8.42
C LEU A 112 7.91 -6.13 9.90
N GLY A 113 7.87 -5.13 10.79
CA GLY A 113 8.28 -5.28 12.19
C GLY A 113 9.79 -5.55 12.36
N ASP A 114 10.24 -5.67 13.61
CA ASP A 114 11.68 -5.77 13.96
C ASP A 114 12.06 -7.12 14.60
N THR A 115 11.29 -8.18 14.32
CA THR A 115 11.37 -9.46 15.05
C THR A 115 12.35 -10.49 14.47
N LYS A 116 12.85 -10.29 13.24
CA LYS A 116 13.77 -11.23 12.56
C LYS A 116 14.82 -10.48 11.74
N ASP A 117 16.05 -10.97 11.71
CA ASP A 117 17.15 -10.33 10.96
C ASP A 117 16.83 -10.13 9.48
N SER A 118 16.26 -11.14 8.81
CA SER A 118 15.81 -11.03 7.41
C SER A 118 14.80 -9.91 7.20
N MET A 119 13.97 -9.64 8.20
CA MET A 119 12.91 -8.65 8.16
C MET A 119 13.48 -7.24 8.34
N THR A 120 14.45 -7.11 9.25
CA THR A 120 15.26 -5.90 9.43
C THR A 120 16.06 -5.54 8.17
N HIS A 121 16.64 -6.54 7.50
CA HIS A 121 17.34 -6.35 6.23
C HIS A 121 16.40 -5.87 5.11
N GLU A 122 15.24 -6.50 4.97
CA GLU A 122 14.24 -6.12 3.97
C GLU A 122 13.68 -4.72 4.22
N LYS A 123 13.35 -4.39 5.47
CA LYS A 123 12.91 -3.05 5.88
C LYS A 123 13.95 -2.01 5.50
N SER A 124 15.22 -2.26 5.81
CA SER A 124 16.34 -1.38 5.45
C SER A 124 16.48 -1.21 3.92
N ARG A 125 16.32 -2.29 3.15
CA ARG A 125 16.34 -2.26 1.68
C ARG A 125 15.24 -1.37 1.12
N VAL A 126 14.01 -1.49 1.63
CA VAL A 126 12.87 -0.69 1.18
C VAL A 126 13.01 0.78 1.57
N LEU A 127 13.48 1.09 2.78
CA LEU A 127 13.75 2.47 3.21
C LEU A 127 14.81 3.14 2.33
N ASN A 128 15.84 2.41 1.89
CA ASN A 128 16.83 2.91 0.94
C ASN A 128 16.22 3.24 -0.43
N LEU A 129 15.26 2.44 -0.91
CA LEU A 129 14.52 2.75 -2.14
C LEU A 129 13.70 4.03 -2.00
N ILE A 130 13.03 4.22 -0.86
CA ILE A 130 12.25 5.43 -0.58
C ILE A 130 13.15 6.67 -0.62
N ARG A 131 14.31 6.60 0.04
CA ARG A 131 15.31 7.69 0.00
C ARG A 131 15.74 8.01 -1.43
N GLY A 132 16.18 7.00 -2.19
CA GLY A 132 16.60 7.20 -3.58
C GLY A 132 15.48 7.71 -4.49
N ALA A 133 14.22 7.33 -4.24
CA ALA A 133 13.09 7.83 -5.00
C ALA A 133 12.85 9.32 -4.73
N ASN A 134 12.95 9.76 -3.46
CA ASN A 134 12.82 11.16 -3.09
C ASN A 134 13.91 12.04 -3.72
N GLU A 135 15.15 11.54 -3.84
CA GLU A 135 16.24 12.24 -4.53
C GLU A 135 15.92 12.53 -6.02
N HIS A 136 15.16 11.64 -6.67
CA HIS A 136 14.71 11.85 -8.06
C HIS A 136 13.46 12.73 -8.17
N LEU A 137 12.78 13.02 -7.06
CA LEU A 137 11.57 13.87 -7.02
C LEU A 137 11.87 15.31 -6.60
N ALA A 138 12.98 15.54 -5.90
CA ALA A 138 13.52 16.86 -5.61
C ALA A 138 13.99 17.57 -6.88
#